data_AF-A0AA35VFI1-F1
#
_entry.id   AF-A0AA35VFI1-F1
#
_cell.length_a   1.000
_cell.length_b   1.000
_cell.length_c   1.000
_cell.angle_alpha   90.00
_cell.angle_beta   90.00
_cell.angle_gamma   90.00
#
_symmetry.space_group_name_H-M   'P 1'
#
loop_
_entity.id
_entity.type
_entity.pdbx_description
1 polymer ?
#
loop_
_entity_poly.entity_id
_entity_poly.type
_entity_poly.pdbx_seq_one_letter_code
_entity_poly.pdbx_strand_id
1 'polypeptide(L)'
;MPNSRFLWLEFSIGFESIKTLADLSVLGCLVQSTSLHFDLLPILQSALFSVYRLPKSTQPTESKKEGESMLDINLFREEKGNNPEIIRESQRRRFANVEIVDEIIDLDKKWRERQFELEQLRKDFNKINKEVAKLRIAGEDASSKIKDTEENKDSTAKKDLEVQAARAALYSKLEVVGNLVHDSVPVSNDEANNAVVRDWGEKRTEPNLKNHVELVELLGIADLKRGANVAGGRGFYLKGDGVRLNQALINFGLDFLEKRGFTSLQTPFFMRKDIMGKCAQLAQFDEELYKVTGEGDDKYLIATAEQPLCAYHIDDWIHPTQLPLRYAGYSSCFRKEAGSHGRDTLGIFRVHQFEKVEQFCITSPNGNDSWDMHEEMIKNSEEFYQMLNLPYHVVSIVSGALNDAAAKKYDLEAWFPASKTYRELVSCSNCTDYQSRKLEIRFGQKKSNEQTKQYCHLLNSTLTATERTMCCILENYQREDGVEVPQVLQPFMGGKTFMPFIAPPAAAKETKGGKKSK
;
A
#
# COMPACT_ATOMS: atom_id res chain seq x y z
N MET A 1 -40.67 20.08 49.53
CA MET A 1 -39.25 19.73 49.29
C MET A 1 -39.10 19.48 47.79
N PRO A 2 -38.45 20.37 47.03
CA PRO A 2 -38.49 20.39 45.56
C PRO A 2 -37.43 19.44 44.96
N ASN A 3 -37.66 18.78 43.81
CA ASN A 3 -37.53 19.27 42.42
C ASN A 3 -36.13 19.86 42.16
N SER A 4 -35.38 19.56 41.08
CA SER A 4 -35.77 19.14 39.73
C SER A 4 -34.49 18.96 38.88
N ARG A 5 -34.57 18.07 37.89
CA ARG A 5 -34.08 18.19 36.49
C ARG A 5 -32.99 19.23 36.22
N PHE A 6 -31.79 18.77 35.85
CA PHE A 6 -30.85 19.56 35.05
C PHE A 6 -31.33 19.58 33.60
N LEU A 7 -31.86 20.73 33.19
CA LEU A 7 -32.10 21.09 31.80
C LEU A 7 -30.87 21.81 31.24
N TRP A 8 -30.65 21.55 29.96
CA TRP A 8 -29.69 22.18 29.06
C TRP A 8 -29.79 23.71 29.04
N LEU A 9 -28.63 24.38 29.01
CA LEU A 9 -28.48 25.69 28.38
C LEU A 9 -27.19 25.68 27.54
N GLU A 10 -27.37 25.69 26.23
CA GLU A 10 -26.35 26.05 25.26
C GLU A 10 -25.94 27.51 25.45
N PHE A 11 -24.64 27.79 25.43
CA PHE A 11 -24.12 29.10 25.07
C PHE A 11 -23.14 28.93 23.92
N SER A 12 -23.63 29.25 22.72
CA SER A 12 -22.80 29.57 21.57
C SER A 12 -22.14 30.92 21.80
N ILE A 13 -20.82 31.00 21.75
CA ILE A 13 -20.12 32.25 21.48
C ILE A 13 -19.10 31.97 20.36
N GLY A 14 -19.37 32.60 19.22
CA GLY A 14 -18.61 32.51 18.01
C GLY A 14 -17.26 33.22 18.11
N PHE A 15 -16.32 32.70 17.32
CA PHE A 15 -15.08 33.35 16.96
C PHE A 15 -15.38 34.63 16.16
N GLU A 16 -15.05 35.80 16.69
CA GLU A 16 -14.72 36.95 15.85
C GLU A 16 -13.85 37.99 16.60
N SER A 17 -12.68 38.23 16.03
CA SER A 17 -11.89 39.47 16.05
C SER A 17 -11.69 40.24 17.36
N ILE A 18 -10.50 40.12 17.96
CA ILE A 18 -9.94 41.18 18.82
C ILE A 18 -8.61 41.66 18.20
N LYS A 19 -8.68 42.82 17.56
CA LYS A 19 -7.55 43.70 17.24
C LYS A 19 -7.51 44.82 18.28
N THR A 20 -6.30 45.25 18.63
CA THR A 20 -5.90 46.49 19.35
C THR A 20 -5.76 46.46 20.88
N LEU A 21 -4.78 47.28 21.32
CA LEU A 21 -3.96 47.21 22.54
C LEU A 21 -4.42 48.20 23.65
N ALA A 22 -5.69 48.62 23.63
CA ALA A 22 -6.12 49.83 24.34
C ALA A 22 -6.85 49.62 25.69
N ASP A 23 -7.17 48.39 26.12
CA ASP A 23 -8.02 48.18 27.33
C ASP A 23 -7.29 47.66 28.58
N LEU A 24 -5.95 47.72 28.63
CA LEU A 24 -5.19 47.32 29.82
C LEU A 24 -5.08 48.42 30.91
N SER A 25 -5.58 49.63 30.66
CA SER A 25 -5.54 50.73 31.63
C SER A 25 -6.69 50.73 32.65
N VAL A 26 -7.68 49.83 32.54
CA VAL A 26 -8.85 49.81 33.45
C VAL A 26 -8.72 48.78 34.58
N LEU A 27 -7.80 47.80 34.48
CA LEU A 27 -7.61 46.80 35.54
C LEU A 27 -6.67 47.23 36.67
N GLY A 28 -5.95 48.35 36.50
CA GLY A 28 -4.94 48.83 37.44
C GLY A 28 -5.46 49.62 38.65
N CYS A 29 -6.76 49.94 38.70
CA CYS A 29 -7.29 50.91 39.68
C CYS A 29 -8.18 50.32 40.80
N LEU A 30 -8.27 48.99 40.92
CA LEU A 30 -9.21 48.34 41.86
C LEU A 30 -8.55 47.41 42.89
N VAL A 31 -7.32 47.71 43.28
CA VAL A 31 -6.62 47.02 44.40
C VAL A 31 -6.01 48.04 45.36
N GLN A 32 -6.84 48.91 45.91
CA GLN A 32 -6.53 49.66 47.14
C GLN A 32 -7.79 49.76 48.01
N SER A 33 -8.16 48.66 48.65
CA SER A 33 -8.69 48.62 50.02
C SER A 33 -9.15 47.22 50.36
N THR A 34 -8.99 46.87 51.62
CA THR A 34 -9.37 45.62 52.32
C THR A 34 -8.27 44.58 52.46
N SER A 35 -7.83 44.52 53.71
CA SER A 35 -6.96 43.55 54.35
C SER A 35 -7.67 42.20 54.50
N LEU A 36 -7.19 41.15 53.84
CA LEU A 36 -7.40 39.76 54.25
C LEU A 36 -6.29 38.88 53.65
N HIS A 37 -5.91 37.88 54.45
CA HIS A 37 -4.67 37.12 54.41
C HIS A 37 -4.42 36.27 53.15
N PHE A 38 -3.11 36.08 52.90
CA PHE A 38 -2.44 34.93 52.30
C PHE A 38 -3.35 33.79 51.83
N ASP A 39 -3.56 33.68 50.51
CA ASP A 39 -3.67 32.41 49.74
C ASP A 39 -3.92 32.62 48.22
N LEU A 40 -3.31 33.65 47.61
CA LEU A 40 -3.44 33.90 46.16
C LEU A 40 -2.12 34.17 45.41
N LEU A 41 -0.99 34.08 46.11
CA LEU A 41 0.34 34.24 45.50
C LEU A 41 0.70 33.15 44.45
N PRO A 42 0.27 31.87 44.57
CA PRO A 42 0.62 30.86 43.57
C PRO A 42 -0.14 31.00 42.23
N ILE A 43 -1.29 31.68 42.23
CA ILE A 43 -2.18 31.74 41.05
C ILE A 43 -1.78 32.92 40.14
N LEU A 44 -1.36 34.05 40.70
CA LEU A 44 -0.82 35.19 39.95
C LEU A 44 0.57 34.93 39.33
N GLN A 45 1.38 34.05 39.93
CA GLN A 45 2.65 33.63 39.36
C GLN A 45 2.47 32.73 38.11
N SER A 46 1.37 31.99 38.00
CA SER A 46 1.05 31.18 36.82
C SER A 46 0.57 32.02 35.62
N ALA A 47 -0.13 33.13 35.88
CA ALA A 47 -0.67 34.01 34.84
C ALA A 47 0.40 34.92 34.21
N LEU A 48 1.36 35.41 35.01
CA LEU A 48 2.48 36.23 34.51
C LEU A 48 3.55 35.42 33.74
N PHE A 49 3.69 34.12 34.00
CA PHE A 49 4.58 33.24 33.22
C PHE A 49 4.02 32.85 31.84
N SER A 50 2.71 33.03 31.61
CA SER A 50 2.06 32.68 30.34
C SER A 50 2.23 33.77 29.26
N VAL A 51 2.44 35.04 29.66
CA VAL A 51 2.46 36.19 28.74
C VAL A 51 3.87 36.56 28.22
N TYR A 52 4.94 36.02 28.81
CA TYR A 52 6.33 36.24 28.37
C TYR A 52 7.02 34.99 27.81
N ARG A 53 6.28 34.09 27.16
CA ARG A 53 6.89 33.16 26.20
C ARG A 53 7.23 33.94 24.94
N LEU A 54 8.45 34.47 24.89
CA LEU A 54 9.12 34.75 23.61
C LEU A 54 8.85 33.55 22.68
N PRO A 55 8.47 33.76 21.41
CA PRO A 55 8.27 32.65 20.51
C PRO A 55 9.56 31.86 20.54
N LYS A 56 9.48 30.59 21.00
CA LYS A 56 10.54 29.63 20.74
C LYS A 56 10.79 29.79 19.26
N SER A 57 12.00 30.21 18.88
CA SER A 57 12.44 30.10 17.51
C SER A 57 11.97 28.73 17.07
N THR A 58 11.15 28.66 16.03
CA THR A 58 10.90 27.43 15.32
C THR A 58 12.28 26.93 14.93
N GLN A 59 12.87 26.10 15.81
CA GLN A 59 13.96 25.25 15.42
C GLN A 59 13.42 24.53 14.19
N PRO A 60 14.15 24.54 13.07
CA PRO A 60 13.72 23.74 11.94
C PRO A 60 13.49 22.35 12.51
N THR A 61 12.24 21.90 12.40
CA THR A 61 11.83 20.56 12.72
C THR A 61 12.87 19.62 12.17
N GLU A 62 13.29 18.67 13.00
CA GLU A 62 14.31 17.67 12.70
C GLU A 62 14.34 17.35 11.20
N SER A 63 15.52 17.43 10.60
CA SER A 63 15.83 16.92 9.27
C SER A 63 14.95 15.70 8.97
N LYS A 64 14.00 15.79 8.04
CA LYS A 64 13.19 14.62 7.63
C LYS A 64 14.15 13.52 7.20
N LYS A 65 14.28 12.51 8.07
CA LYS A 65 15.34 11.50 8.11
C LYS A 65 15.09 10.46 7.03
N GLU A 66 15.95 10.41 6.00
CA GLU A 66 16.39 9.25 5.17
C GLU A 66 15.40 8.12 4.78
N GLY A 67 14.08 8.32 4.85
CA GLY A 67 13.07 7.29 4.61
C GLY A 67 12.01 7.64 3.58
N GLU A 68 12.38 8.42 2.56
CA GLU A 68 11.40 8.99 1.61
C GLU A 68 11.40 8.31 0.23
N SER A 69 12.35 7.42 -0.08
CA SER A 69 12.43 6.75 -1.39
C SER A 69 12.29 5.24 -1.29
N MET A 70 11.73 4.65 -2.34
CA MET A 70 11.57 3.20 -2.45
C MET A 70 12.91 2.49 -2.70
N LEU A 71 13.76 3.03 -3.58
CA LEU A 71 15.12 2.53 -3.80
C LEU A 71 16.15 3.35 -2.99
N ASP A 72 17.21 2.70 -2.52
CA ASP A 72 18.27 3.34 -1.74
C ASP A 72 19.09 4.31 -2.59
N ILE A 73 19.07 5.60 -2.26
CA ILE A 73 19.87 6.62 -2.95
C ILE A 73 21.38 6.33 -2.91
N ASN A 74 21.87 5.59 -1.92
CA ASN A 74 23.28 5.23 -1.87
C ASN A 74 23.70 4.31 -3.00
N LEU A 75 22.80 3.49 -3.56
CA LEU A 75 23.10 2.63 -4.72
C LEU A 75 23.52 3.43 -5.95
N PHE A 76 23.11 4.70 -6.04
CA PHE A 76 23.45 5.62 -7.13
C PHE A 76 24.82 6.31 -6.92
N ARG A 77 25.44 6.18 -5.74
CA ARG A 77 26.65 6.93 -5.36
C ARG A 77 27.91 6.09 -5.50
N GLU A 78 28.62 6.24 -6.61
CA GLU A 78 29.92 5.58 -6.86
C GLU A 78 30.97 5.96 -5.82
N GLU A 79 30.98 7.21 -5.36
CA GLU A 79 31.92 7.70 -4.35
C GLU A 79 31.73 7.04 -2.97
N LYS A 80 30.60 6.36 -2.76
CA LYS A 80 30.33 5.55 -1.56
C LYS A 80 30.64 4.06 -1.77
N GLY A 81 31.26 3.69 -2.89
CA GLY A 81 31.65 2.31 -3.22
C GLY A 81 30.54 1.47 -3.84
N ASN A 82 29.43 2.09 -4.27
CA ASN A 82 28.33 1.40 -4.96
C ASN A 82 28.54 1.40 -6.49
N ASN A 83 27.74 0.60 -7.20
CA ASN A 83 27.79 0.49 -8.64
C ASN A 83 26.42 0.83 -9.28
N PRO A 84 26.21 2.08 -9.75
CA PRO A 84 24.97 2.49 -10.41
C PRO A 84 24.68 1.70 -11.69
N GLU A 85 25.65 1.01 -12.27
CA GLU A 85 25.43 0.18 -13.45
C GLU A 85 24.45 -0.96 -13.19
N ILE A 86 24.36 -1.44 -11.94
CA ILE A 86 23.35 -2.44 -11.54
C ILE A 86 21.94 -1.87 -11.74
N ILE A 87 21.75 -0.58 -11.43
CA ILE A 87 20.47 0.12 -11.60
C ILE A 87 20.21 0.34 -13.09
N ARG A 88 21.22 0.76 -13.86
CA ARG A 88 21.10 0.93 -15.32
C ARG A 88 20.73 -0.38 -16.01
N GLU A 89 21.33 -1.49 -15.60
CA GLU A 89 20.99 -2.81 -16.12
C GLU A 89 19.57 -3.24 -15.73
N SER A 90 19.16 -3.01 -14.48
CA SER A 90 17.77 -3.24 -14.06
C SER A 90 16.77 -2.46 -14.91
N GLN A 91 17.04 -1.17 -15.18
CA GLN A 91 16.20 -0.32 -16.05
C GLN A 91 16.14 -0.86 -17.49
N ARG A 92 17.29 -1.29 -18.05
CA ARG A 92 17.34 -1.92 -19.39
C ARG A 92 16.49 -3.19 -19.43
N ARG A 93 16.62 -4.06 -18.43
CA ARG A 93 15.82 -5.30 -18.32
C ARG A 93 14.34 -5.00 -18.19
N ARG A 94 13.95 -3.93 -17.48
CA ARG A 94 12.55 -3.48 -17.37
C ARG A 94 12.02 -2.75 -18.61
N PHE A 95 12.83 -2.54 -19.65
CA PHE A 95 12.48 -1.69 -20.81
C PHE A 95 12.12 -0.26 -20.41
N ALA A 96 12.69 0.21 -19.29
CA ALA A 96 12.46 1.53 -18.73
C ALA A 96 13.56 2.51 -19.15
N ASN A 97 13.34 3.81 -18.90
CA ASN A 97 14.33 4.84 -19.21
C ASN A 97 15.61 4.63 -18.37
N VAL A 98 16.75 4.46 -19.03
CA VAL A 98 18.07 4.31 -18.40
C VAL A 98 18.67 5.66 -18.01
N GLU A 99 18.41 6.71 -18.78
CA GLU A 99 18.96 8.06 -18.59
C GLU A 99 18.53 8.66 -17.24
N ILE A 100 17.42 8.19 -16.68
CA ILE A 100 16.93 8.61 -15.36
C ILE A 100 17.96 8.35 -14.25
N VAL A 101 18.81 7.32 -14.39
CA VAL A 101 19.84 6.99 -13.41
C VAL A 101 20.87 8.13 -13.34
N ASP A 102 21.33 8.62 -14.50
CA ASP A 102 22.29 9.72 -14.57
C ASP A 102 21.66 11.05 -14.16
N GLU A 103 20.38 11.28 -14.51
CA GLU A 103 19.62 12.43 -13.99
C GLU A 103 19.55 12.44 -12.45
N ILE A 104 19.30 11.29 -11.82
CA ILE A 104 19.24 11.14 -10.36
C ILE A 104 20.61 11.40 -9.74
N ILE A 105 21.69 10.90 -10.32
CA ILE A 105 23.07 11.13 -9.86
C ILE A 105 23.39 12.64 -9.86
N ASP A 106 23.06 13.33 -10.96
CA ASP A 106 23.26 14.77 -11.09
C ASP A 106 22.42 15.58 -10.10
N LEU A 107 21.15 15.20 -9.92
CA LEU A 107 20.25 15.83 -8.96
C LEU A 107 20.72 15.61 -7.51
N ASP A 108 21.20 14.41 -7.17
CA ASP A 108 21.76 14.09 -5.87
C ASP A 108 23.01 14.91 -5.58
N LYS A 109 23.91 15.06 -6.56
CA LYS A 109 25.10 15.91 -6.43
C LYS A 109 24.72 17.36 -6.15
N LYS A 110 23.82 17.94 -6.96
CA LYS A 110 23.32 19.32 -6.78
C LYS A 110 22.63 19.51 -5.43
N TRP A 111 21.85 18.53 -4.99
CA TRP A 111 21.19 18.57 -3.69
C TRP A 111 22.21 18.56 -2.55
N ARG A 112 23.22 17.70 -2.60
CA ARG A 112 24.30 17.64 -1.59
C ARG A 112 25.16 18.90 -1.55
N GLU A 113 25.48 19.47 -2.71
CA GLU A 113 26.19 20.75 -2.80
C GLU A 113 25.41 21.88 -2.10
N ARG A 114 24.10 22.02 -2.40
CA ARG A 114 23.24 23.00 -1.73
C ARG A 114 23.08 22.73 -0.24
N GLN A 115 23.01 21.47 0.16
CA GLN A 115 22.94 21.06 1.57
C GLN A 115 24.22 21.46 2.31
N PHE A 116 25.39 21.26 1.70
CA PHE A 116 26.68 21.68 2.26
C PHE A 116 26.75 23.21 2.40
N GLU A 117 26.33 23.97 1.39
CA GLU A 117 26.26 25.43 1.45
C GLU A 117 25.33 25.92 2.57
N LEU A 118 24.17 25.29 2.74
CA LEU A 118 23.23 25.59 3.83
C LEU A 118 23.85 25.33 5.21
N GLU A 119 24.58 24.23 5.36
CA GLU A 119 25.30 23.91 6.59
C GLU A 119 26.42 24.91 6.88
N GLN A 120 27.11 25.40 5.84
CA GLN A 120 28.13 26.43 6.00
C GLN A 120 27.51 27.77 6.44
N LEU A 121 26.40 28.18 5.84
CA LEU A 121 25.66 29.38 6.28
C LEU A 121 25.23 29.28 7.75
N ARG A 122 24.74 28.11 8.19
CA ARG A 122 24.37 27.85 9.59
C ARG A 122 25.59 27.88 10.53
N LYS A 123 26.76 27.39 10.09
CA LYS A 123 28.01 27.49 10.86
C LYS A 123 28.44 28.95 11.00
N ASP A 124 28.37 29.72 9.92
CA ASP A 124 28.73 31.14 9.89
C ASP A 124 27.79 31.96 10.78
N PHE A 125 26.48 31.67 10.75
CA PHE A 125 25.51 32.25 11.68
C PHE A 125 25.94 32.09 13.14
N ASN A 126 26.27 30.86 13.53
CA ASN A 126 26.69 30.55 14.90
C ASN A 126 28.01 31.26 15.27
N LYS A 127 28.92 31.44 14.31
CA LYS A 127 30.16 32.19 14.50
C LYS A 127 29.88 33.68 14.71
N ILE A 128 29.10 34.31 13.83
CA ILE A 128 28.72 35.73 13.92
C ILE A 128 27.98 35.99 15.24
N ASN A 129 27.04 35.12 15.62
CA ASN A 129 26.28 35.26 16.86
C ASN A 129 27.18 35.19 18.11
N LYS A 130 28.22 34.35 18.10
CA LYS A 130 29.25 34.33 19.18
C LYS A 130 30.07 35.61 19.21
N GLU A 131 30.40 36.19 18.05
CA GLU A 131 31.10 37.47 17.96
C GLU A 131 30.24 38.62 18.50
N VAL A 132 28.95 38.68 18.15
CA VAL A 132 27.99 39.66 18.68
C VAL A 132 27.89 39.57 20.21
N ALA A 133 27.82 38.37 20.77
CA ALA A 133 27.79 38.17 22.22
C ALA A 133 29.07 38.69 22.91
N LYS A 134 30.24 38.45 22.32
CA LYS A 134 31.52 38.96 22.84
C LYS A 134 31.58 40.49 22.83
N LEU A 135 31.21 41.13 21.72
CA LEU A 135 31.19 42.59 21.60
C LEU A 135 30.24 43.23 22.63
N ARG A 136 29.05 42.63 22.81
CA ARG A 136 28.08 43.09 23.81
C ARG A 136 28.60 42.98 25.25
N ILE A 137 29.31 41.91 25.58
CA ILE A 137 29.93 41.74 26.91
C ILE A 137 31.06 42.77 27.12
N ALA A 138 31.83 43.06 26.07
CA ALA A 138 32.90 44.06 26.10
C ALA A 138 32.40 45.52 26.09
N GLY A 139 31.10 45.76 25.90
CA GLY A 139 30.52 47.11 25.78
C GLY A 139 30.85 47.82 24.46
N GLU A 140 31.30 47.06 23.45
CA GLU A 140 31.65 47.57 22.12
C GLU A 140 30.44 47.62 21.18
N ASP A 141 30.52 48.42 20.11
CA ASP A 141 29.46 48.50 19.11
C ASP A 141 29.36 47.20 18.29
N ALA A 142 28.21 46.54 18.37
CA ALA A 142 27.91 45.31 17.64
C ALA A 142 26.99 45.54 16.42
N SER A 143 26.63 46.79 16.09
CA SER A 143 25.66 47.14 15.04
C SER A 143 25.93 46.46 13.69
N SER A 144 27.19 46.51 13.22
CA SER A 144 27.60 45.86 11.97
C SER A 144 27.43 44.34 12.00
N LYS A 145 27.79 43.69 13.11
CA LYS A 145 27.70 42.23 13.24
C LYS A 145 26.26 41.75 13.44
N ILE A 146 25.40 42.59 14.02
CA ILE A 146 23.96 42.36 14.08
C ILE A 146 23.37 42.38 12.66
N LYS A 147 23.79 43.33 11.83
CA LYS A 147 23.38 43.38 10.41
C LYS A 147 23.85 42.13 9.63
N ASP A 148 25.11 41.71 9.81
CA ASP A 148 25.63 40.46 9.21
C ASP A 148 24.79 39.23 9.62
N THR A 149 24.26 39.25 10.84
CA THR A 149 23.37 38.18 11.36
C THR A 149 22.02 38.16 10.64
N GLU A 150 21.46 39.33 10.34
CA GLU A 150 20.21 39.46 9.58
C GLU A 150 20.39 39.03 8.12
N GLU A 151 21.44 39.50 7.45
CA GLU A 151 21.77 39.13 6.07
C GLU A 151 22.04 37.60 5.94
N ASN A 152 22.70 37.00 6.94
CA ASN A 152 22.91 35.55 6.96
C ASN A 152 21.61 34.76 7.18
N LYS A 153 20.66 35.26 8.00
CA LYS A 153 19.34 34.63 8.18
C LYS A 153 18.57 34.60 6.86
N ASP A 154 18.55 35.71 6.13
CA ASP A 154 17.86 35.79 4.84
C ASP A 154 18.50 34.84 3.81
N SER A 155 19.83 34.80 3.76
CA SER A 155 20.58 33.87 2.91
C SER A 155 20.30 32.41 3.27
N THR A 156 20.23 32.09 4.57
CA THR A 156 19.91 30.76 5.08
C THR A 156 18.48 30.35 4.69
N ALA A 157 17.50 31.25 4.85
CA ALA A 157 16.11 30.99 4.49
C ALA A 157 15.95 30.73 2.98
N LYS A 158 16.60 31.53 2.13
CA LYS A 158 16.61 31.31 0.68
C LYS A 158 17.27 29.98 0.31
N LYS A 159 18.43 29.67 0.89
CA LYS A 159 19.15 28.43 0.60
C LYS A 159 18.36 27.20 1.09
N ASP A 160 17.64 27.30 2.21
CA ASP A 160 16.77 26.22 2.69
C ASP A 160 15.66 25.89 1.68
N LEU A 161 15.03 26.90 1.06
CA LEU A 161 14.06 26.69 -0.02
C LEU A 161 14.70 26.04 -1.27
N GLU A 162 15.93 26.44 -1.64
CA GLU A 162 16.67 25.84 -2.76
C GLU A 162 17.02 24.36 -2.51
N VAL A 163 17.34 24.01 -1.27
CA VAL A 163 17.57 22.63 -0.82
C VAL A 163 16.28 21.82 -0.87
N GLN A 164 15.17 22.37 -0.37
CA GLN A 164 13.86 21.71 -0.41
C GLN A 164 13.41 21.44 -1.85
N ALA A 165 13.57 22.42 -2.75
CA ALA A 165 13.24 22.27 -4.17
C ALA A 165 14.14 21.24 -4.86
N ALA A 166 15.46 21.23 -4.58
CA ALA A 166 16.38 20.22 -5.10
C ALA A 166 15.99 18.81 -4.63
N ARG A 167 15.64 18.67 -3.34
CA ARG A 167 15.19 17.41 -2.76
C ARG A 167 13.91 16.93 -3.42
N ALA A 168 12.91 17.80 -3.58
CA ALA A 168 11.65 17.43 -4.22
C ALA A 168 11.87 16.94 -5.67
N ALA A 169 12.72 17.63 -6.44
CA ALA A 169 13.09 17.21 -7.79
C ALA A 169 13.77 15.84 -7.81
N LEU A 170 14.76 15.61 -6.94
CA LEU A 170 15.46 14.33 -6.81
C LEU A 170 14.49 13.18 -6.48
N TYR A 171 13.68 13.34 -5.43
CA TYR A 171 12.82 12.27 -4.96
C TYR A 171 11.66 11.98 -5.92
N SER A 172 11.17 12.97 -6.68
CA SER A 172 10.17 12.72 -7.73
C SER A 172 10.67 11.80 -8.84
N LYS A 173 11.97 11.85 -9.15
CA LYS A 173 12.62 10.96 -10.13
C LYS A 173 12.93 9.60 -9.52
N LEU A 174 13.39 9.58 -8.28
CA LEU A 174 13.70 8.34 -7.57
C LEU A 174 12.46 7.47 -7.31
N GLU A 175 11.28 8.08 -7.17
CA GLU A 175 10.01 7.38 -6.93
C GLU A 175 9.54 6.52 -8.11
N VAL A 176 9.98 6.82 -9.33
CA VAL A 176 9.59 6.09 -10.55
C VAL A 176 10.64 5.08 -11.02
N VAL A 177 11.70 4.87 -10.23
CA VAL A 177 12.71 3.82 -10.51
C VAL A 177 12.28 2.54 -9.80
N GLY A 178 11.97 1.52 -10.60
CA GLY A 178 11.58 0.21 -10.07
C GLY A 178 12.70 -0.50 -9.30
N ASN A 179 12.30 -1.48 -8.51
CA ASN A 179 13.18 -2.34 -7.73
C ASN A 179 14.17 -3.08 -8.63
N LEU A 180 15.28 -3.54 -8.06
CA LEU A 180 16.27 -4.32 -8.79
C LEU A 180 15.67 -5.66 -9.24
N VAL A 181 15.74 -5.93 -10.53
CA VAL A 181 15.23 -7.18 -11.12
C VAL A 181 16.15 -8.34 -10.76
N HIS A 182 15.60 -9.40 -10.16
CA HIS A 182 16.36 -10.61 -9.84
C HIS A 182 16.92 -11.29 -11.10
N ASP A 183 18.12 -11.86 -11.03
CA ASP A 183 18.82 -12.42 -12.21
C ASP A 183 18.06 -13.55 -12.91
N SER A 184 17.23 -14.29 -12.18
CA SER A 184 16.41 -15.37 -12.75
C SER A 184 15.19 -14.89 -13.54
N VAL A 185 14.87 -13.59 -13.54
CA VAL A 185 13.67 -13.06 -14.22
C VAL A 185 13.89 -13.07 -15.74
N PRO A 186 12.96 -13.64 -16.52
CA PRO A 186 13.07 -13.66 -17.98
C PRO A 186 12.98 -12.23 -18.54
N VAL A 187 13.90 -11.87 -19.43
CA VAL A 187 13.99 -10.52 -19.99
C VAL A 187 13.18 -10.42 -21.27
N SER A 188 12.00 -9.81 -21.18
CA SER A 188 11.07 -9.58 -22.29
C SER A 188 10.07 -8.47 -21.91
N ASN A 189 9.54 -7.77 -22.91
CA ASN A 189 8.46 -6.80 -22.76
C ASN A 189 7.09 -7.36 -23.19
N ASP A 190 7.05 -8.65 -23.51
CA ASP A 190 5.85 -9.37 -23.93
C ASP A 190 5.59 -10.52 -22.96
N GLU A 191 4.41 -10.50 -22.32
CA GLU A 191 3.93 -11.54 -21.39
C GLU A 191 3.73 -12.90 -22.08
N ALA A 192 3.59 -12.95 -23.41
CA ALA A 192 3.62 -14.22 -24.15
C ALA A 192 4.94 -14.99 -23.96
N ASN A 193 6.01 -14.31 -23.52
CA ASN A 193 7.30 -14.91 -23.20
C ASN A 193 7.48 -15.22 -21.69
N ASN A 194 6.40 -15.17 -20.90
CA ASN A 194 6.44 -15.66 -19.52
C ASN A 194 6.93 -17.11 -19.49
N ALA A 195 7.93 -17.40 -18.66
CA ALA A 195 8.55 -18.72 -18.61
C ALA A 195 7.69 -19.64 -17.73
N VAL A 196 7.22 -20.76 -18.29
CA VAL A 196 6.56 -21.81 -17.49
C VAL A 196 7.61 -22.49 -16.61
N VAL A 197 7.39 -22.47 -15.30
CA VAL A 197 8.30 -22.99 -14.28
C VAL A 197 7.86 -24.37 -13.82
N ARG A 198 6.54 -24.56 -13.64
CA ARG A 198 5.92 -25.80 -13.17
C ARG A 198 4.53 -25.98 -13.77
N ASP A 199 4.11 -27.22 -13.95
CA ASP A 199 2.76 -27.61 -14.36
C ASP A 199 2.20 -28.63 -13.37
N TRP A 200 0.89 -28.59 -13.11
CA TRP A 200 0.21 -29.56 -12.26
C TRP A 200 -1.23 -29.85 -12.70
N GLY A 201 -1.63 -31.11 -12.52
CA GLY A 201 -3.01 -31.57 -12.71
C GLY A 201 -3.37 -31.99 -14.14
N GLU A 202 -4.48 -32.70 -14.28
CA GLU A 202 -5.00 -33.16 -15.57
C GLU A 202 -6.02 -32.16 -16.14
N LYS A 203 -5.75 -31.62 -17.34
CA LYS A 203 -6.61 -30.65 -18.00
C LYS A 203 -7.86 -31.35 -18.58
N ARG A 204 -9.05 -30.86 -18.21
CA ARG A 204 -10.29 -31.19 -18.94
C ARG A 204 -10.26 -30.58 -20.34
N THR A 205 -10.56 -31.37 -21.37
CA THR A 205 -10.43 -30.97 -22.79
C THR A 205 -11.62 -31.36 -23.65
N GLU A 206 -12.61 -32.04 -23.08
CA GLU A 206 -13.82 -32.43 -23.76
C GLU A 206 -14.57 -31.21 -24.32
N PRO A 207 -15.21 -31.35 -25.50
CA PRO A 207 -15.94 -30.26 -26.13
C PRO A 207 -17.25 -29.95 -25.39
N ASN A 208 -17.82 -28.77 -25.69
CA ASN A 208 -19.15 -28.35 -25.23
C ASN A 208 -19.31 -28.17 -23.71
N LEU A 209 -18.21 -27.94 -22.99
CA LEU A 209 -18.26 -27.49 -21.60
C LEU A 209 -18.82 -26.06 -21.53
N LYS A 210 -19.66 -25.82 -20.52
CA LYS A 210 -20.22 -24.49 -20.25
C LYS A 210 -19.15 -23.62 -19.58
N ASN A 211 -19.04 -22.38 -20.01
CA ASN A 211 -18.15 -21.42 -19.34
C ASN A 211 -18.73 -20.98 -18.00
N HIS A 212 -17.90 -20.36 -17.17
CA HIS A 212 -18.31 -19.90 -15.84
C HIS A 212 -19.47 -18.87 -15.89
N VAL A 213 -19.62 -18.11 -16.97
CA VAL A 213 -20.71 -17.11 -17.12
C VAL A 213 -22.06 -17.81 -17.21
N GLU A 214 -22.17 -18.83 -18.06
CA GLU A 214 -23.36 -19.66 -18.21
C GLU A 214 -23.67 -20.45 -16.93
N LEU A 215 -22.63 -21.00 -16.29
CA LEU A 215 -22.79 -21.79 -15.06
C LEU A 215 -23.30 -20.94 -13.89
N VAL A 216 -22.84 -19.70 -13.76
CA VAL A 216 -23.35 -18.76 -12.75
C VAL A 216 -24.85 -18.53 -12.90
N GLU A 217 -25.35 -18.41 -14.13
CA GLU A 217 -26.77 -18.22 -14.41
C GLU A 217 -27.58 -19.50 -14.16
N LEU A 218 -27.12 -20.64 -14.70
CA LEU A 218 -27.80 -21.94 -14.55
C LEU A 218 -27.92 -22.41 -13.10
N LEU A 219 -26.96 -22.06 -12.25
CA LEU A 219 -27.00 -22.35 -10.81
C LEU A 219 -27.77 -21.28 -10.01
N GLY A 220 -28.03 -20.10 -10.59
CA GLY A 220 -28.66 -18.98 -9.89
C GLY A 220 -27.83 -18.40 -8.74
N ILE A 221 -26.51 -18.63 -8.74
CA ILE A 221 -25.59 -18.27 -7.64
C ILE A 221 -25.15 -16.80 -7.65
N ALA A 222 -25.37 -16.09 -8.75
CA ALA A 222 -25.20 -14.64 -8.80
C ALA A 222 -26.30 -13.96 -9.62
N ASP A 223 -26.51 -12.67 -9.37
CA ASP A 223 -27.42 -11.80 -10.12
C ASP A 223 -26.66 -10.61 -10.71
N LEU A 224 -26.18 -10.78 -11.94
CA LEU A 224 -25.38 -9.77 -12.64
C LEU A 224 -26.25 -8.60 -13.11
N LYS A 225 -27.50 -8.87 -13.52
CA LYS A 225 -28.41 -7.82 -14.02
C LYS A 225 -28.82 -6.88 -12.90
N ARG A 226 -29.26 -7.41 -11.75
CA ARG A 226 -29.63 -6.57 -10.60
C ARG A 226 -28.40 -5.89 -10.00
N GLY A 227 -27.25 -6.56 -9.99
CA GLY A 227 -25.99 -5.96 -9.57
C GLY A 227 -25.62 -4.75 -10.44
N ALA A 228 -25.70 -4.91 -11.76
CA ALA A 228 -25.39 -3.83 -12.69
C ALA A 228 -26.33 -2.62 -12.55
N ASN A 229 -27.62 -2.87 -12.28
CA ASN A 229 -28.60 -1.81 -12.03
C ASN A 229 -28.32 -1.02 -10.75
N VAL A 230 -27.64 -1.61 -9.76
CA VAL A 230 -27.36 -0.96 -8.47
C VAL A 230 -25.98 -0.30 -8.45
N ALA A 231 -24.94 -1.00 -8.89
CA ALA A 231 -23.54 -0.57 -8.76
C ALA A 231 -22.90 -0.09 -10.07
N GLY A 232 -23.63 -0.15 -11.20
CA GLY A 232 -23.08 0.10 -12.53
C GLY A 232 -22.41 -1.13 -13.14
N GLY A 233 -21.69 -0.94 -14.25
CA GLY A 233 -21.00 -2.04 -14.94
C GLY A 233 -20.17 -2.92 -14.01
N ARG A 234 -20.12 -4.23 -14.27
CA ARG A 234 -19.45 -5.25 -13.43
C ARG A 234 -20.02 -5.42 -12.01
N GLY A 235 -21.11 -4.75 -11.64
CA GLY A 235 -21.84 -5.00 -10.40
C GLY A 235 -22.54 -6.35 -10.38
N PHE A 236 -22.52 -7.05 -9.24
CA PHE A 236 -23.18 -8.34 -9.04
C PHE A 236 -23.72 -8.49 -7.61
N TYR A 237 -24.70 -9.37 -7.43
CA TYR A 237 -25.03 -9.95 -6.13
C TYR A 237 -24.67 -11.42 -6.13
N LEU A 238 -24.00 -11.94 -5.10
CA LEU A 238 -23.99 -13.38 -4.83
C LEU A 238 -25.29 -13.80 -4.13
N LYS A 239 -25.78 -15.01 -4.43
CA LYS A 239 -27.01 -15.57 -3.86
C LYS A 239 -26.82 -17.04 -3.50
N GLY A 240 -27.56 -17.50 -2.48
CA GLY A 240 -27.65 -18.92 -2.11
C GLY A 240 -26.28 -19.59 -2.01
N ASP A 241 -26.06 -20.60 -2.84
CA ASP A 241 -24.80 -21.37 -2.86
C ASP A 241 -23.59 -20.55 -3.33
N GLY A 242 -23.78 -19.46 -4.08
CA GLY A 242 -22.69 -18.54 -4.42
C GLY A 242 -22.11 -17.84 -3.20
N VAL A 243 -22.97 -17.39 -2.29
CA VAL A 243 -22.53 -16.80 -1.00
C VAL A 243 -21.81 -17.85 -0.16
N ARG A 244 -22.38 -19.07 -0.10
CA ARG A 244 -21.78 -20.16 0.68
C ARG A 244 -20.43 -20.60 0.13
N LEU A 245 -20.29 -20.71 -1.19
CA LEU A 245 -19.02 -21.09 -1.82
C LEU A 245 -17.94 -20.02 -1.62
N ASN A 246 -18.30 -18.74 -1.72
CA ASN A 246 -17.40 -17.64 -1.40
C ASN A 246 -16.90 -17.73 0.05
N GLN A 247 -17.81 -17.87 1.01
CA GLN A 247 -17.48 -18.05 2.42
C GLN A 247 -16.67 -19.33 2.69
N ALA A 248 -16.93 -20.41 1.95
CA ALA A 248 -16.18 -21.65 2.05
C ALA A 248 -14.72 -21.48 1.62
N LEU A 249 -14.46 -20.75 0.53
CA LEU A 249 -13.12 -20.44 0.07
C LEU A 249 -12.35 -19.55 1.05
N ILE A 250 -13.02 -18.53 1.63
CA ILE A 250 -12.41 -17.65 2.63
C ILE A 250 -11.97 -18.47 3.86
N ASN A 251 -12.91 -19.24 4.45
CA ASN A 251 -12.63 -20.00 5.66
C ASN A 251 -11.61 -21.12 5.41
N PHE A 252 -11.71 -21.83 4.29
CA PHE A 252 -10.71 -22.84 3.92
C PHE A 252 -9.32 -22.21 3.75
N GLY A 253 -9.23 -21.04 3.12
CA GLY A 253 -7.98 -20.32 2.93
C GLY A 253 -7.33 -19.87 4.24
N LEU A 254 -8.12 -19.31 5.16
CA LEU A 254 -7.64 -18.90 6.48
C LEU A 254 -7.19 -20.12 7.30
N ASP A 255 -8.02 -21.17 7.40
CA ASP A 255 -7.66 -22.43 8.08
C ASP A 255 -6.38 -23.06 7.50
N PHE A 256 -6.20 -22.98 6.17
CA PHE A 256 -5.05 -23.53 5.47
C PHE A 256 -3.75 -22.80 5.85
N LEU A 257 -3.79 -21.48 5.98
CA LEU A 257 -2.63 -20.66 6.34
C LEU A 257 -2.35 -20.67 7.84
N GLU A 258 -3.38 -20.67 8.70
CA GLU A 258 -3.19 -20.78 10.16
C GLU A 258 -2.44 -22.07 10.54
N LYS A 259 -2.77 -23.19 9.89
CA LYS A 259 -2.03 -24.47 10.05
C LYS A 259 -0.56 -24.40 9.63
N ARG A 260 -0.17 -23.35 8.89
CA ARG A 260 1.20 -23.07 8.43
C ARG A 260 1.85 -21.91 9.20
N GLY A 261 1.28 -21.54 10.35
CA GLY A 261 1.85 -20.54 11.25
C GLY A 261 1.60 -19.10 10.82
N PHE A 262 0.68 -18.85 9.90
CA PHE A 262 0.24 -17.49 9.57
C PHE A 262 -0.77 -16.99 10.61
N THR A 263 -0.69 -15.71 10.94
CA THR A 263 -1.67 -15.03 11.80
C THR A 263 -2.79 -14.45 10.95
N SER A 264 -4.03 -14.88 11.16
CA SER A 264 -5.20 -14.31 10.49
C SER A 264 -5.40 -12.84 10.85
N LEU A 265 -5.56 -11.98 9.84
CA LEU A 265 -5.74 -10.55 10.02
C LEU A 265 -6.80 -10.01 9.06
N GLN A 266 -7.87 -9.43 9.59
CA GLN A 266 -8.77 -8.60 8.80
C GLN A 266 -8.26 -7.15 8.78
N THR A 267 -8.08 -6.58 7.60
CA THR A 267 -7.54 -5.23 7.45
C THR A 267 -8.65 -4.18 7.35
N PRO A 268 -8.37 -2.89 7.67
CA PRO A 268 -9.24 -1.80 7.26
C PRO A 268 -9.38 -1.76 5.74
N PHE A 269 -10.58 -1.48 5.23
CA PHE A 269 -10.86 -1.45 3.79
C PHE A 269 -10.61 -0.11 3.12
N PHE A 270 -10.19 0.88 3.89
CA PHE A 270 -9.77 2.18 3.40
C PHE A 270 -8.52 2.67 4.14
N MET A 271 -7.68 3.42 3.45
CA MET A 271 -6.47 4.02 3.99
C MET A 271 -6.47 5.53 3.75
N ARG A 272 -5.87 6.29 4.67
CA ARG A 272 -5.65 7.74 4.45
C ARG A 272 -4.74 7.95 3.25
N LYS A 273 -4.95 9.04 2.51
CA LYS A 273 -4.16 9.39 1.31
C LYS A 273 -2.66 9.38 1.55
N ASP A 274 -2.20 9.94 2.67
CA ASP A 274 -0.78 10.02 3.04
C ASP A 274 -0.15 8.63 3.24
N ILE A 275 -0.90 7.69 3.81
CA ILE A 275 -0.43 6.31 4.03
C ILE A 275 -0.54 5.49 2.74
N MET A 276 -1.64 5.62 2.00
CA MET A 276 -1.80 4.93 0.71
C MET A 276 -0.68 5.31 -0.28
N GLY A 277 -0.28 6.58 -0.31
CA GLY A 277 0.82 7.05 -1.15
C GLY A 277 2.19 6.45 -0.80
N LYS A 278 2.34 5.81 0.36
CA LYS A 278 3.55 5.06 0.73
C LYS A 278 3.53 3.61 0.26
N CYS A 279 2.36 3.01 0.02
CA CYS A 279 2.22 1.61 -0.38
C CYS A 279 1.90 1.44 -1.88
N ALA A 280 1.20 2.39 -2.48
CA ALA A 280 0.73 2.33 -3.85
C ALA A 280 1.58 3.20 -4.79
N GLN A 281 1.69 2.79 -6.05
CA GLN A 281 2.29 3.55 -7.13
C GLN A 281 1.35 4.66 -7.61
N LEU A 282 1.91 5.72 -8.20
CA LEU A 282 1.13 6.86 -8.69
C LEU A 282 0.07 6.45 -9.71
N ALA A 283 0.41 5.58 -10.67
CA ALA A 283 -0.53 5.08 -11.67
C ALA A 283 -1.75 4.37 -11.06
N GLN A 284 -1.58 3.70 -9.91
CA GLN A 284 -2.67 3.00 -9.23
C GLN A 284 -3.75 3.97 -8.70
N PHE A 285 -3.40 5.22 -8.36
CA PHE A 285 -4.40 6.21 -7.97
C PHE A 285 -5.37 6.52 -9.10
N ASP A 286 -4.87 6.57 -10.34
CA ASP A 286 -5.67 6.89 -11.52
C ASP A 286 -6.41 5.67 -12.05
N GLU A 287 -5.79 4.49 -12.00
CA GLU A 287 -6.30 3.30 -12.69
C GLU A 287 -7.06 2.31 -11.79
N GLU A 288 -6.68 2.19 -10.51
CA GLU A 288 -7.16 1.11 -9.62
C GLU A 288 -7.96 1.62 -8.43
N LEU A 289 -7.51 2.68 -7.75
CA LEU A 289 -8.04 3.05 -6.43
C LEU A 289 -9.30 3.92 -6.49
N TYR A 290 -10.35 3.50 -5.77
CA TYR A 290 -11.52 4.34 -5.51
C TYR A 290 -11.23 5.34 -4.40
N LYS A 291 -11.53 6.62 -4.64
CA LYS A 291 -11.43 7.68 -3.63
C LYS A 291 -12.67 7.68 -2.74
N VAL A 292 -12.45 7.81 -1.42
CA VAL A 292 -13.49 8.00 -0.41
C VAL A 292 -13.36 9.40 0.17
N THR A 293 -14.42 10.20 0.00
CA THR A 293 -14.53 11.57 0.51
C THR A 293 -15.64 11.67 1.54
N GLY A 294 -15.54 12.62 2.45
CA GLY A 294 -16.53 12.87 3.52
C GLY A 294 -16.03 13.96 4.46
N GLU A 295 -16.46 13.94 5.72
CA GLU A 295 -15.84 14.77 6.76
C GLU A 295 -14.44 14.25 7.10
N GLY A 296 -13.46 15.15 7.17
CA GLY A 296 -12.05 14.85 7.44
C GLY A 296 -11.23 14.51 6.20
N ASP A 297 -10.12 13.82 6.41
CA ASP A 297 -9.11 13.60 5.37
C ASP A 297 -9.58 12.65 4.26
N ASP A 298 -9.12 12.92 3.03
CA ASP A 298 -9.24 12.05 1.86
C ASP A 298 -8.71 10.63 2.17
N LYS A 299 -9.50 9.62 1.79
CA LYS A 299 -9.13 8.21 1.91
C LYS A 299 -9.29 7.50 0.57
N TYR A 300 -8.75 6.29 0.48
CA TYR A 300 -8.89 5.41 -0.68
C TYR A 300 -9.28 4.02 -0.23
N LEU A 301 -10.21 3.38 -0.95
CA LEU A 301 -10.48 1.95 -0.77
C LEU A 301 -9.26 1.13 -1.21
N ILE A 302 -9.00 0.03 -0.53
CA ILE A 302 -7.86 -0.84 -0.81
C ILE A 302 -8.12 -1.69 -2.07
N ALA A 303 -7.11 -1.89 -2.90
CA ALA A 303 -7.14 -2.82 -4.04
C ALA A 303 -6.67 -4.24 -3.68
N THR A 304 -6.10 -4.39 -2.48
CA THR A 304 -5.54 -5.63 -1.92
C THR A 304 -5.29 -5.46 -0.41
N ALA A 305 -5.38 -6.54 0.37
CA ALA A 305 -4.98 -6.55 1.79
C ALA A 305 -3.49 -6.24 1.99
N GLU A 306 -2.65 -6.44 0.97
CA GLU A 306 -1.23 -6.07 0.97
C GLU A 306 -1.02 -4.60 1.37
N GLN A 307 -1.82 -3.67 0.83
CA GLN A 307 -1.65 -2.23 1.08
C GLN A 307 -1.72 -1.86 2.58
N PRO A 308 -2.78 -2.24 3.32
CA PRO A 308 -2.83 -2.01 4.76
C PRO A 308 -1.88 -2.92 5.56
N LEU A 309 -1.56 -4.13 5.10
CA LEU A 309 -0.58 -5.01 5.76
C LEU A 309 0.84 -4.43 5.72
N CYS A 310 1.26 -3.88 4.57
CA CYS A 310 2.48 -3.11 4.43
C CYS A 310 2.54 -1.98 5.46
N ALA A 311 1.44 -1.23 5.64
CA ALA A 311 1.39 -0.11 6.56
C ALA A 311 1.22 -0.48 8.04
N TYR A 312 0.93 -1.75 8.35
CA TYR A 312 0.70 -2.22 9.72
C TYR A 312 1.93 -2.05 10.62
N HIS A 313 3.12 -2.15 10.03
CA HIS A 313 4.43 -2.00 10.70
C HIS A 313 5.14 -0.69 10.37
N ILE A 314 4.39 0.34 9.97
CA ILE A 314 4.98 1.64 9.63
C ILE A 314 5.84 2.17 10.77
N ASP A 315 7.05 2.62 10.45
CA ASP A 315 8.04 3.12 11.40
C ASP A 315 8.60 2.11 12.43
N ASP A 316 8.26 0.82 12.33
CA ASP A 316 8.76 -0.19 13.27
C ASP A 316 10.27 -0.47 13.12
N TRP A 317 10.88 -0.92 14.22
CA TRP A 317 12.15 -1.63 14.24
C TRP A 317 11.88 -3.08 14.62
N ILE A 318 11.99 -3.99 13.66
CA ILE A 318 11.68 -5.41 13.86
C ILE A 318 12.93 -6.15 14.31
N HIS A 319 12.85 -6.77 15.48
CA HIS A 319 13.95 -7.53 16.03
C HIS A 319 14.14 -8.85 15.26
N PRO A 320 15.38 -9.33 15.03
CA PRO A 320 15.62 -10.56 14.25
C PRO A 320 14.88 -11.79 14.79
N THR A 321 14.69 -11.89 16.11
CA THR A 321 13.98 -13.02 16.75
C THR A 321 12.46 -13.02 16.53
N GLN A 322 11.90 -11.95 15.97
CA GLN A 322 10.48 -11.87 15.61
C GLN A 322 10.23 -12.34 14.17
N LEU A 323 11.28 -12.49 13.37
CA LEU A 323 11.17 -12.83 11.95
C LEU A 323 11.27 -14.36 11.74
N PRO A 324 10.57 -14.90 10.73
CA PRO A 324 9.65 -14.19 9.82
C PRO A 324 8.28 -13.90 10.46
N LEU A 325 7.72 -12.71 10.20
CA LEU A 325 6.32 -12.43 10.49
C LEU A 325 5.46 -12.89 9.30
N ARG A 326 4.34 -13.56 9.58
CA ARG A 326 3.49 -14.22 8.59
C ARG A 326 2.02 -13.87 8.84
N TYR A 327 1.36 -13.24 7.87
CA TYR A 327 -0.04 -12.79 7.98
C TYR A 327 -0.92 -13.40 6.89
N ALA A 328 -2.06 -13.95 7.31
CA ALA A 328 -3.15 -14.36 6.43
C ALA A 328 -4.18 -13.22 6.39
N GLY A 329 -4.00 -12.31 5.42
CA GLY A 329 -4.83 -11.12 5.25
C GLY A 329 -6.17 -11.45 4.59
N TYR A 330 -7.28 -11.08 5.22
CA TYR A 330 -8.61 -11.15 4.61
C TYR A 330 -9.19 -9.74 4.38
N SER A 331 -9.66 -9.49 3.17
CA SER A 331 -10.39 -8.26 2.84
C SER A 331 -11.26 -8.37 1.60
N SER A 332 -12.27 -7.50 1.51
CA SER A 332 -12.84 -7.13 0.20
C SER A 332 -11.88 -6.14 -0.49
N CYS A 333 -11.60 -6.41 -1.76
CA CYS A 333 -10.72 -5.63 -2.63
C CYS A 333 -11.56 -4.80 -3.60
N PHE A 334 -11.18 -3.54 -3.82
CA PHE A 334 -11.89 -2.61 -4.69
C PHE A 334 -10.98 -2.11 -5.81
N ARG A 335 -11.34 -2.37 -7.07
CA ARG A 335 -10.55 -1.97 -8.25
C ARG A 335 -11.41 -1.30 -9.31
N LYS A 336 -11.03 -0.10 -9.75
CA LYS A 336 -11.70 0.64 -10.82
C LYS A 336 -11.61 -0.05 -12.18
N GLU A 337 -10.58 -0.88 -12.40
CA GLU A 337 -10.39 -1.62 -13.66
C GLU A 337 -10.34 -0.70 -14.89
N ALA A 338 -9.83 0.53 -14.76
CA ALA A 338 -9.88 1.54 -15.82
C ALA A 338 -9.02 1.16 -17.05
N GLY A 339 -7.93 0.42 -16.85
CA GLY A 339 -7.04 -0.05 -17.93
C GLY A 339 -7.55 -1.26 -18.72
N SER A 340 -8.61 -1.94 -18.27
CA SER A 340 -9.06 -3.22 -18.85
C SER A 340 -10.30 -3.10 -19.76
N HIS A 341 -10.48 -1.95 -20.42
CA HIS A 341 -11.62 -1.66 -21.30
C HIS A 341 -11.88 -2.83 -22.29
N GLY A 342 -13.05 -3.45 -22.16
CA GLY A 342 -13.51 -4.55 -23.03
C GLY A 342 -12.97 -5.95 -22.70
N ARG A 343 -12.07 -6.12 -21.72
CA ARG A 343 -11.56 -7.45 -21.30
C ARG A 343 -12.39 -8.03 -20.16
N ASP A 344 -12.70 -9.33 -20.28
CA ASP A 344 -13.41 -10.14 -19.27
C ASP A 344 -14.60 -9.41 -18.62
N THR A 345 -15.47 -8.82 -19.44
CA THR A 345 -16.59 -7.99 -18.95
C THR A 345 -17.80 -8.80 -18.47
N LEU A 346 -17.76 -10.13 -18.61
CA LEU A 346 -18.85 -11.03 -18.30
C LEU A 346 -18.57 -11.89 -17.06
N GLY A 347 -19.63 -12.31 -16.38
CA GLY A 347 -19.54 -13.12 -15.16
C GLY A 347 -18.99 -12.35 -13.97
N ILE A 348 -18.29 -13.06 -13.08
CA ILE A 348 -17.68 -12.52 -11.86
C ILE A 348 -16.13 -12.63 -11.87
N PHE A 349 -15.52 -12.94 -13.01
CA PHE A 349 -14.06 -13.16 -13.10
C PHE A 349 -13.26 -11.86 -12.94
N ARG A 350 -13.74 -10.75 -13.51
CA ARG A 350 -13.15 -9.41 -13.37
C ARG A 350 -14.24 -8.41 -12.99
N VAL A 351 -14.22 -8.01 -11.71
CA VAL A 351 -15.27 -7.20 -11.07
C VAL A 351 -14.64 -6.09 -10.22
N HIS A 352 -15.43 -5.07 -9.89
CA HIS A 352 -14.94 -3.94 -9.09
C HIS A 352 -14.76 -4.26 -7.62
N GLN A 353 -15.48 -5.26 -7.10
CA GLN A 353 -15.41 -5.72 -5.72
C GLN A 353 -15.28 -7.24 -5.73
N PHE A 354 -14.32 -7.77 -4.98
CA PHE A 354 -14.10 -9.20 -4.82
C PHE A 354 -13.44 -9.51 -3.47
N GLU A 355 -13.56 -10.73 -2.96
CA GLU A 355 -12.87 -11.13 -1.73
C GLU A 355 -11.53 -11.81 -2.02
N LYS A 356 -10.57 -11.59 -1.12
CA LYS A 356 -9.23 -12.17 -1.25
C LYS A 356 -8.67 -12.59 0.11
N VAL A 357 -8.05 -13.78 0.14
CA VAL A 357 -7.14 -14.21 1.20
C VAL A 357 -5.71 -14.05 0.68
N GLU A 358 -4.91 -13.28 1.42
CA GLU A 358 -3.56 -12.86 1.08
C GLU A 358 -2.54 -13.47 2.05
N GLN A 359 -1.42 -13.96 1.53
CA GLN A 359 -0.22 -14.23 2.28
C GLN A 359 0.64 -12.96 2.27
N PHE A 360 1.01 -12.45 3.44
CA PHE A 360 1.96 -11.35 3.57
C PHE A 360 3.05 -11.72 4.57
N CYS A 361 4.30 -11.60 4.15
CA CYS A 361 5.44 -11.99 4.96
C CYS A 361 6.46 -10.86 5.08
N ILE A 362 6.99 -10.70 6.30
CA ILE A 362 8.13 -9.84 6.58
C ILE A 362 9.28 -10.76 6.98
N THR A 363 10.40 -10.62 6.27
CA THR A 363 11.58 -11.47 6.44
C THR A 363 12.82 -10.66 6.74
N SER A 364 13.85 -11.35 7.23
CA SER A 364 15.20 -10.78 7.35
C SER A 364 15.74 -10.44 5.95
N PRO A 365 16.46 -9.30 5.80
CA PRO A 365 17.12 -8.98 4.54
C PRO A 365 18.42 -9.78 4.32
N ASN A 366 18.86 -10.56 5.31
CA ASN A 366 20.14 -11.27 5.27
C ASN A 366 19.99 -12.66 4.65
N GLY A 367 21.05 -13.13 4.01
CA GLY A 367 21.10 -14.46 3.41
C GLY A 367 20.08 -14.61 2.28
N ASN A 368 19.37 -15.74 2.26
CA ASN A 368 18.36 -16.05 1.24
C ASN A 368 16.93 -16.03 1.80
N ASP A 369 16.73 -15.58 3.05
CA ASP A 369 15.48 -15.73 3.80
C ASP A 369 14.24 -15.23 3.02
N SER A 370 14.34 -14.09 2.34
CA SER A 370 13.24 -13.58 1.52
C SER A 370 12.97 -14.44 0.29
N TRP A 371 14.00 -14.97 -0.36
CA TRP A 371 13.85 -15.79 -1.56
C TRP A 371 13.34 -17.19 -1.22
N ASP A 372 13.77 -17.76 -0.09
CA ASP A 372 13.25 -19.02 0.43
C ASP A 372 11.77 -18.85 0.83
N MET A 373 11.40 -17.73 1.45
CA MET A 373 10.00 -17.39 1.72
C MET A 373 9.19 -17.20 0.44
N HIS A 374 9.77 -16.60 -0.62
CA HIS A 374 9.09 -16.45 -1.90
C HIS A 374 8.69 -17.80 -2.51
N GLU A 375 9.62 -18.77 -2.49
CA GLU A 375 9.35 -20.14 -2.93
C GLU A 375 8.37 -20.86 -1.98
N GLU A 376 8.40 -20.61 -0.67
CA GLU A 376 7.42 -21.14 0.29
C GLU A 376 6.00 -20.60 0.02
N MET A 377 5.86 -19.30 -0.21
CA MET A 377 4.56 -18.64 -0.43
C MET A 377 3.89 -19.10 -1.73
N ILE A 378 4.65 -19.24 -2.84
CA ILE A 378 4.09 -19.80 -4.08
C ILE A 378 3.73 -21.27 -3.90
N LYS A 379 4.54 -22.04 -3.16
CA LYS A 379 4.23 -23.43 -2.84
C LYS A 379 2.96 -23.57 -2.01
N ASN A 380 2.72 -22.68 -1.04
CA ASN A 380 1.46 -22.66 -0.29
C ASN A 380 0.26 -22.45 -1.23
N SER A 381 0.37 -21.53 -2.18
CA SER A 381 -0.67 -21.33 -3.20
C SER A 381 -0.83 -22.56 -4.10
N GLU A 382 0.26 -23.15 -4.58
CA GLU A 382 0.27 -24.40 -5.33
C GLU A 382 -0.49 -25.51 -4.58
N GLU A 383 -0.11 -25.80 -3.33
CA GLU A 383 -0.76 -26.82 -2.49
C GLU A 383 -2.25 -26.53 -2.24
N PHE A 384 -2.63 -25.26 -2.08
CA PHE A 384 -4.04 -24.87 -1.93
C PHE A 384 -4.87 -25.23 -3.18
N TYR A 385 -4.37 -24.92 -4.38
CA TYR A 385 -5.05 -25.26 -5.63
C TYR A 385 -4.97 -26.77 -5.95
N GLN A 386 -3.93 -27.46 -5.49
CA GLN A 386 -3.87 -28.93 -5.54
C GLN A 386 -4.94 -29.58 -4.66
N MET A 387 -5.18 -29.06 -3.45
CA MET A 387 -6.26 -29.53 -2.57
C MET A 387 -7.65 -29.28 -3.16
N LEU A 388 -7.82 -28.21 -3.94
CA LEU A 388 -9.02 -27.94 -4.75
C LEU A 388 -9.07 -28.76 -6.05
N ASN A 389 -8.03 -29.54 -6.35
CA ASN A 389 -7.87 -30.32 -7.58
C ASN A 389 -8.14 -29.51 -8.87
N LEU A 390 -7.59 -28.30 -8.94
CA LEU A 390 -7.67 -27.43 -10.11
C LEU A 390 -6.34 -27.47 -10.87
N PRO A 391 -6.30 -27.88 -12.15
CA PRO A 391 -5.07 -27.89 -12.93
C PRO A 391 -4.54 -26.47 -13.13
N TYR A 392 -3.22 -26.30 -13.08
CA TYR A 392 -2.57 -25.00 -13.26
C TYR A 392 -1.17 -25.14 -13.84
N HIS A 393 -0.59 -24.00 -14.21
CA HIS A 393 0.85 -23.84 -14.33
C HIS A 393 1.32 -22.64 -13.49
N VAL A 394 2.59 -22.64 -13.13
CA VAL A 394 3.26 -21.51 -12.50
C VAL A 394 4.18 -20.89 -13.52
N VAL A 395 4.03 -19.59 -13.75
CA VAL A 395 4.84 -18.83 -14.71
C VAL A 395 5.70 -17.79 -13.98
N SER A 396 6.93 -17.62 -14.43
CA SER A 396 7.77 -16.48 -14.03
C SER A 396 7.50 -15.32 -14.97
N ILE A 397 7.07 -14.21 -14.39
CA ILE A 397 6.67 -13.03 -15.15
C ILE A 397 7.90 -12.33 -15.72
N VAL A 398 7.79 -11.88 -16.97
CA VAL A 398 8.85 -11.15 -17.66
C VAL A 398 9.13 -9.79 -17.03
N SER A 399 10.36 -9.34 -17.12
CA SER A 399 10.84 -8.12 -16.47
C SER A 399 10.07 -6.85 -16.86
N GLY A 400 9.59 -6.73 -18.11
CA GLY A 400 8.79 -5.58 -18.56
C GLY A 400 7.37 -5.53 -17.99
N ALA A 401 6.85 -6.65 -17.47
CA ALA A 401 5.52 -6.75 -16.85
C ALA A 401 5.56 -6.76 -15.31
N LEU A 402 6.75 -6.60 -14.71
CA LEU A 402 6.89 -6.41 -13.28
C LEU A 402 6.47 -4.98 -12.90
N ASN A 403 5.62 -4.85 -11.89
CA ASN A 403 5.40 -3.56 -11.26
C ASN A 403 6.70 -3.10 -10.56
N ASP A 404 6.81 -1.78 -10.30
CA ASP A 404 8.01 -1.20 -9.70
C ASP A 404 8.44 -1.83 -8.37
N ALA A 405 7.51 -2.37 -7.56
CA ALA A 405 7.89 -2.95 -6.27
C ALA A 405 8.54 -4.34 -6.38
N ALA A 406 8.10 -5.17 -7.33
CA ALA A 406 8.52 -6.57 -7.39
C ALA A 406 9.92 -6.70 -7.99
N ALA A 407 10.83 -7.36 -7.27
CA ALA A 407 12.12 -7.81 -7.80
C ALA A 407 11.97 -9.09 -8.64
N LYS A 408 10.98 -9.93 -8.29
CA LYS A 408 10.58 -11.15 -9.00
C LYS A 408 9.10 -11.45 -8.70
N LYS A 409 8.39 -11.96 -9.69
CA LYS A 409 6.96 -12.33 -9.58
C LYS A 409 6.70 -13.68 -10.24
N TYR A 410 5.97 -14.54 -9.52
CA TYR A 410 5.35 -15.72 -10.08
C TYR A 410 3.84 -15.53 -10.13
N ASP A 411 3.22 -15.97 -11.21
CA ASP A 411 1.77 -16.11 -11.26
C ASP A 411 1.40 -17.59 -11.36
N LEU A 412 0.39 -18.02 -10.61
CA LEU A 412 -0.27 -19.32 -10.81
C LEU A 412 -1.50 -19.06 -11.66
N GLU A 413 -1.50 -19.63 -12.85
CA GLU A 413 -2.63 -19.53 -13.77
C GLU A 413 -3.30 -20.90 -13.86
N ALA A 414 -4.60 -20.94 -13.53
CA ALA A 414 -5.38 -22.17 -13.54
C ALA A 414 -6.04 -22.41 -14.89
N TRP A 415 -6.28 -23.67 -15.22
CA TRP A 415 -6.90 -24.10 -16.47
C TRP A 415 -8.41 -23.86 -16.46
N PHE A 416 -8.91 -23.09 -17.43
CA PHE A 416 -10.33 -22.88 -17.68
C PHE A 416 -10.76 -23.71 -18.90
N PRO A 417 -11.39 -24.87 -18.70
CA PRO A 417 -11.59 -25.85 -19.77
C PRO A 417 -12.60 -25.41 -20.84
N ALA A 418 -13.57 -24.55 -20.53
CA ALA A 418 -14.47 -24.02 -21.57
C ALA A 418 -13.75 -23.01 -22.46
N SER A 419 -12.90 -22.17 -21.86
CA SER A 419 -12.08 -21.17 -22.58
C SER A 419 -10.81 -21.76 -23.20
N LYS A 420 -10.43 -22.98 -22.84
CA LYS A 420 -9.23 -23.70 -23.28
C LYS A 420 -7.94 -22.90 -23.10
N THR A 421 -7.82 -22.23 -21.98
CA THR A 421 -6.68 -21.37 -21.67
C THR A 421 -6.42 -21.35 -20.17
N TYR A 422 -5.18 -21.02 -19.81
CA TYR A 422 -4.84 -20.64 -18.46
C TYR A 422 -5.28 -19.20 -18.17
N ARG A 423 -5.65 -18.95 -16.92
CA ARG A 423 -6.03 -17.64 -16.39
C ARG A 423 -5.47 -17.44 -14.99
N GLU A 424 -4.86 -16.27 -14.76
CA GLU A 424 -4.26 -15.87 -13.48
C GLU A 424 -5.26 -15.95 -12.31
N LEU A 425 -4.92 -16.74 -11.29
CA LEU A 425 -5.62 -16.80 -10.01
C LEU A 425 -4.78 -16.29 -8.84
N VAL A 426 -3.45 -16.38 -8.95
CA VAL A 426 -2.50 -15.94 -7.92
C VAL A 426 -1.39 -15.16 -8.57
N SER A 427 -0.97 -14.12 -7.87
CA SER A 427 0.31 -13.47 -8.08
C SER A 427 1.11 -13.45 -6.77
N CYS A 428 2.40 -13.76 -6.85
CA CYS A 428 3.33 -13.97 -5.74
C CYS A 428 4.63 -13.19 -5.99
N SER A 429 4.88 -12.15 -5.20
CA SER A 429 5.97 -11.20 -5.42
C SER A 429 6.92 -11.13 -4.22
N ASN A 430 8.22 -11.09 -4.50
CA ASN A 430 9.22 -10.62 -3.56
C ASN A 430 9.54 -9.16 -3.87
N CYS A 431 9.26 -8.25 -2.93
CA CYS A 431 9.47 -6.81 -3.08
C CYS A 431 10.76 -6.33 -2.40
N THR A 432 11.55 -7.25 -1.83
CA THR A 432 12.74 -6.96 -1.03
C THR A 432 12.48 -5.81 -0.05
N ASP A 433 13.43 -4.90 0.11
CA ASP A 433 13.32 -3.72 0.93
C ASP A 433 12.58 -2.54 0.28
N TYR A 434 12.10 -2.65 -0.97
CA TYR A 434 11.54 -1.53 -1.74
C TYR A 434 10.42 -0.80 -1.00
N GLN A 435 9.38 -1.54 -0.62
CA GLN A 435 8.24 -0.99 0.14
C GLN A 435 8.63 -0.62 1.57
N SER A 436 9.47 -1.44 2.21
CA SER A 436 9.89 -1.26 3.61
C SER A 436 10.66 0.03 3.84
N ARG A 437 11.38 0.54 2.83
CA ARG A 437 12.13 1.80 2.93
C ARG A 437 11.21 3.00 3.04
N LYS A 438 10.22 3.11 2.15
CA LYS A 438 9.24 4.22 2.19
C LYS A 438 8.31 4.15 3.40
N LEU A 439 8.05 2.93 3.89
CA LEU A 439 7.28 2.69 5.11
C LEU A 439 8.13 2.71 6.38
N GLU A 440 9.44 2.86 6.23
CA GLU A 440 10.37 2.95 7.33
C GLU A 440 10.30 1.72 8.28
N ILE A 441 10.19 0.52 7.72
CA ILE A 441 10.17 -0.77 8.44
C ILE A 441 11.60 -1.31 8.53
N ARG A 442 12.29 -0.99 9.63
CA ARG A 442 13.72 -1.28 9.78
C ARG A 442 13.96 -2.66 10.39
N PHE A 443 15.08 -3.27 10.02
CA PHE A 443 15.58 -4.52 10.58
C PHE A 443 16.59 -4.24 11.70
N GLY A 444 16.46 -4.94 12.83
CA GLY A 444 17.43 -4.89 13.92
C GLY A 444 17.06 -3.91 15.02
N GLN A 445 18.08 -3.31 15.65
CA GLN A 445 17.90 -2.34 16.73
C GLN A 445 18.50 -1.00 16.32
N LYS A 446 17.90 0.09 16.81
CA LYS A 446 18.42 1.44 16.64
C LYS A 446 19.71 1.62 17.45
N LYS A 447 20.87 1.36 16.85
CA LYS A 447 22.17 1.66 17.46
C LYS A 447 22.55 3.12 17.17
N SER A 448 23.07 3.82 18.19
CA SER A 448 23.47 5.24 18.09
C SER A 448 24.58 5.51 17.07
N ASN A 449 25.33 4.48 16.66
CA ASN A 449 26.54 4.60 15.85
C ASN A 449 26.45 3.92 14.47
N GLU A 450 25.29 3.36 14.10
CA GLU A 450 25.10 2.72 12.79
C GLU A 450 24.78 3.81 11.76
N GLN A 451 25.65 3.97 10.75
CA GLN A 451 25.48 4.99 9.70
C GLN A 451 24.44 4.59 8.65
N THR A 452 24.06 3.32 8.56
CA THR A 452 23.13 2.80 7.54
C THR A 452 22.05 1.95 8.19
N LYS A 453 20.80 2.35 8.02
CA LYS A 453 19.64 1.52 8.40
C LYS A 453 19.55 0.32 7.46
N GLN A 454 19.30 -0.85 8.02
CA GLN A 454 18.83 -2.00 7.26
C GLN A 454 17.31 -2.07 7.35
N TYR A 455 16.68 -2.60 6.31
CA TYR A 455 15.23 -2.68 6.20
C TYR A 455 14.81 -4.13 5.97
N CYS A 456 13.63 -4.51 6.46
CA CYS A 456 13.11 -5.86 6.27
C CYS A 456 12.71 -6.10 4.81
N HIS A 457 12.70 -7.36 4.37
CA HIS A 457 12.16 -7.71 3.06
C HIS A 457 10.66 -8.03 3.17
N LEU A 458 9.83 -7.41 2.32
CA LEU A 458 8.39 -7.62 2.27
C LEU A 458 8.01 -8.49 1.07
N LEU A 459 7.10 -9.43 1.30
CA LEU A 459 6.57 -10.34 0.29
C LEU A 459 5.06 -10.41 0.38
N ASN A 460 4.41 -10.53 -0.77
CA ASN A 460 2.97 -10.72 -0.87
C ASN A 460 2.65 -11.84 -1.85
N SER A 461 1.60 -12.60 -1.57
CA SER A 461 1.09 -13.61 -2.47
C SER A 461 -0.40 -13.78 -2.27
N THR A 462 -1.16 -13.78 -3.35
CA THR A 462 -2.56 -14.23 -3.26
C THR A 462 -2.59 -15.70 -2.88
N LEU A 463 -3.39 -16.07 -1.86
CA LEU A 463 -3.75 -17.48 -1.66
C LEU A 463 -4.94 -17.83 -2.54
N THR A 464 -5.99 -17.01 -2.46
CA THR A 464 -7.19 -17.14 -3.29
C THR A 464 -7.89 -15.81 -3.46
N ALA A 465 -8.11 -15.40 -4.71
CA ALA A 465 -9.15 -14.44 -5.07
C ALA A 465 -10.43 -15.24 -5.32
N THR A 466 -11.43 -15.05 -4.46
CA THR A 466 -12.50 -16.05 -4.32
C THR A 466 -13.41 -16.09 -5.53
N GLU A 467 -13.80 -14.96 -6.12
CA GLU A 467 -14.66 -14.93 -7.31
C GLU A 467 -13.99 -15.57 -8.53
N ARG A 468 -12.69 -15.33 -8.76
CA ARG A 468 -11.96 -16.00 -9.84
C ARG A 468 -11.82 -17.50 -9.58
N THR A 469 -11.54 -17.87 -8.34
CA THR A 469 -11.44 -19.28 -7.94
C THR A 469 -12.79 -20.00 -8.07
N MET A 470 -13.90 -19.33 -7.71
CA MET A 470 -15.25 -19.82 -7.97
C MET A 470 -15.44 -20.09 -9.46
N CYS A 471 -15.10 -19.14 -10.35
CA CYS A 471 -15.21 -19.36 -11.79
C CYS A 471 -14.45 -20.61 -12.26
N CYS A 472 -13.23 -20.83 -11.74
CA CYS A 472 -12.42 -22.00 -12.05
C CYS A 472 -13.04 -23.30 -11.52
N ILE A 473 -13.56 -23.30 -10.29
CA ILE A 473 -14.29 -24.44 -9.70
C ILE A 473 -15.49 -24.78 -10.56
N LEU A 474 -16.32 -23.79 -10.92
CA LEU A 474 -17.52 -24.03 -11.73
C LEU A 474 -17.18 -24.76 -13.02
N GLU A 475 -16.19 -24.28 -13.78
CA GLU A 475 -15.83 -24.93 -15.05
C GLU A 475 -15.22 -26.32 -14.87
N ASN A 476 -14.37 -26.52 -13.87
CA ASN A 476 -13.67 -27.80 -13.68
C ASN A 476 -14.55 -28.87 -13.01
N TYR A 477 -15.54 -28.48 -12.20
CA TYR A 477 -16.43 -29.39 -11.46
C TYR A 477 -17.83 -29.54 -12.07
N GLN A 478 -18.10 -28.94 -13.23
CA GLN A 478 -19.40 -29.09 -13.89
C GLN A 478 -19.72 -30.54 -14.28
N ARG A 479 -21.00 -30.87 -14.16
CA ARG A 479 -21.69 -32.10 -14.57
C ARG A 479 -22.87 -31.72 -15.48
N GLU A 480 -23.63 -32.71 -15.95
CA GLU A 480 -24.75 -32.48 -16.88
C GLU A 480 -25.87 -31.61 -16.28
N ASP A 481 -26.09 -31.72 -14.96
CA ASP A 481 -27.22 -31.15 -14.22
C ASP A 481 -26.80 -30.20 -13.07
N GLY A 482 -25.50 -29.89 -12.95
CA GLY A 482 -25.00 -29.02 -11.89
C GLY A 482 -23.48 -28.96 -11.80
N VAL A 483 -22.98 -28.63 -10.61
CA VAL A 483 -21.56 -28.54 -10.29
C VAL A 483 -21.29 -29.25 -8.97
N GLU A 484 -20.30 -30.14 -8.96
CA GLU A 484 -19.82 -30.78 -7.73
C GLU A 484 -19.07 -29.79 -6.83
N VAL A 485 -19.21 -29.96 -5.52
CA VAL A 485 -18.46 -29.16 -4.53
C VAL A 485 -17.12 -29.87 -4.26
N PRO A 486 -15.96 -29.20 -4.44
CA PRO A 486 -14.67 -29.78 -4.11
C PRO A 486 -14.64 -30.34 -2.70
N GLN A 487 -14.09 -31.54 -2.52
CA GLN A 487 -14.17 -32.29 -1.26
C GLN A 487 -13.71 -31.47 -0.05
N VAL A 488 -12.62 -30.70 -0.20
CA VAL A 488 -12.06 -29.86 0.86
C VAL A 488 -12.95 -28.67 1.27
N LEU A 489 -13.89 -28.27 0.42
CA LEU A 489 -14.85 -27.19 0.69
C LEU A 489 -16.16 -27.69 1.29
N GLN A 490 -16.47 -29.00 1.19
CA GLN A 490 -17.74 -29.55 1.67
C GLN A 490 -18.03 -29.27 3.16
N PRO A 491 -17.05 -29.35 4.09
CA PRO A 491 -17.29 -28.99 5.49
C PRO A 491 -17.76 -27.54 5.67
N PHE A 492 -17.20 -26.61 4.88
CA PHE A 492 -17.54 -25.19 4.92
C PHE A 492 -18.82 -24.85 4.14
N MET A 493 -19.25 -25.75 3.25
CA MET A 493 -20.52 -25.70 2.53
C MET A 493 -21.69 -26.36 3.28
N GLY A 494 -21.53 -26.63 4.58
CA GLY A 494 -22.55 -27.30 5.40
C GLY A 494 -22.76 -28.77 5.01
N GLY A 495 -21.72 -29.44 4.52
CA GLY A 495 -21.76 -30.83 4.06
C GLY A 495 -22.34 -31.02 2.65
N LYS A 496 -22.69 -29.94 1.94
CA LYS A 496 -23.19 -30.02 0.56
C LYS A 496 -22.09 -30.55 -0.37
N THR A 497 -22.44 -31.57 -1.16
CA THR A 497 -21.54 -32.21 -2.13
C THR A 497 -21.81 -31.79 -3.58
N PHE A 498 -22.98 -31.22 -3.86
CA PHE A 498 -23.43 -30.89 -5.21
C PHE A 498 -24.33 -29.64 -5.24
N MET A 499 -24.17 -28.81 -6.27
CA MET A 499 -25.00 -27.63 -6.55
C MET A 499 -25.79 -27.89 -7.85
N PRO A 500 -27.10 -28.19 -7.78
CA PRO A 500 -27.90 -28.48 -8.96
C PRO A 500 -28.28 -27.20 -9.72
N PHE A 501 -28.52 -27.31 -11.04
CA PHE A 501 -29.09 -26.21 -11.81
C PHE A 501 -30.52 -25.89 -11.36
N ILE A 502 -30.87 -24.60 -11.33
CA ILE A 502 -32.20 -24.12 -10.90
C ILE A 502 -33.31 -24.39 -11.93
N ALA A 503 -32.92 -24.67 -13.18
CA ALA A 503 -33.80 -25.12 -14.26
C ALA A 503 -33.00 -26.00 -15.23
N PRO A 504 -33.63 -26.99 -15.90
CA PRO A 504 -32.93 -27.79 -16.91
C PRO A 504 -32.39 -26.87 -18.02
N PRO A 505 -31.14 -27.08 -18.49
CA PRO A 505 -30.56 -26.27 -19.56
C PRO A 505 -31.52 -26.24 -20.75
N ALA A 506 -31.75 -25.05 -21.33
CA ALA A 506 -32.61 -24.95 -22.51
C ALA A 506 -32.10 -25.93 -23.57
N ALA A 507 -32.94 -26.90 -23.96
CA ALA A 507 -32.58 -27.90 -24.95
C ALA A 507 -32.02 -27.20 -26.19
N ALA A 508 -30.84 -27.64 -26.64
CA ALA A 508 -30.21 -27.13 -27.84
C ALA A 508 -31.27 -27.04 -28.95
N LYS A 509 -31.50 -25.82 -29.47
CA LYS A 509 -32.43 -25.62 -30.58
C LYS A 509 -31.93 -26.46 -31.74
N GLU A 510 -32.54 -27.62 -31.96
CA GLU A 510 -32.39 -28.38 -33.19
C GLU A 510 -32.66 -27.41 -34.35
N THR A 511 -31.63 -27.17 -35.15
CA THR A 511 -31.72 -26.48 -36.42
C THR A 511 -32.62 -27.31 -37.33
N LYS A 512 -33.93 -27.05 -37.28
CA LYS A 512 -34.88 -27.60 -38.25
C LYS A 512 -34.40 -27.26 -39.65
N GLY A 513 -34.03 -28.29 -40.38
CA GLY A 513 -33.45 -28.24 -41.71
C GLY A 513 -34.23 -27.33 -42.65
N GLY A 514 -33.48 -26.48 -43.35
CA GLY A 514 -33.99 -25.70 -44.46
C GLY A 514 -34.57 -26.63 -45.53
N LYS A 515 -35.88 -26.52 -45.75
CA LYS A 515 -36.54 -27.01 -46.96
C LYS A 515 -35.86 -26.35 -48.16
N LYS A 516 -35.21 -27.15 -48.99
CA LYS A 516 -34.94 -26.80 -50.40
C LYS A 516 -36.30 -26.62 -51.09
N SER A 517 -36.58 -25.42 -51.59
CA SER A 517 -37.57 -25.20 -52.65
C SER A 517 -36.83 -24.87 -53.95
N LYS A 518 -37.38 -25.45 -55.02
CA LYS A 518 -36.89 -25.50 -56.41
C LYS A 518 -36.50 -24.16 -57.01
#